data_AF-A0A9E2IJA3-F1
#
_entry.id   AF-A0A9E2IJA3-F1
#
_cell.length_a   1.000
_cell.length_b   1.000
_cell.length_c   1.000
_cell.angle_alpha   90.00
_cell.angle_beta   90.00
_cell.angle_gamma   90.00
#
_symmetry.space_group_name_H-M   'P 1'
#
loop_
_entity.id
_entity.type
_entity.pdbx_description
1 polymer ?
#
loop_
_entity_poly.entity_id
_entity_poly.type
_entity_poly.pdbx_seq_one_letter_code
_entity_poly.pdbx_strand_id
1 'polypeptide(L)' 'SVTLKLLNHGRSKKIRVGKFRAKSRYRKVFGHRQPQSTVEVVKING' A
#
# COMPACT_ATOMS: atom_id res chain seq x y z
N SER A 1 -5.13 -25.47 7.36
CA SER A 1 -5.57 -24.26 6.63
C SER A 1 -5.91 -23.14 7.63
N VAL A 2 -5.70 -21.88 7.27
CA VAL A 2 -5.93 -20.73 8.17
C VAL A 2 -7.22 -20.01 7.77
N THR A 3 -8.13 -19.83 8.72
CA THR A 3 -9.37 -19.08 8.51
C THR A 3 -9.18 -17.63 8.97
N LEU A 4 -9.41 -16.70 8.06
CA LEU A 4 -9.28 -15.26 8.28
C LEU A 4 -10.63 -14.57 8.12
N LYS A 5 -10.87 -13.54 8.93
CA LYS A 5 -12.00 -12.62 8.78
C LYS A 5 -11.51 -11.27 8.28
N LEU A 6 -12.17 -10.72 7.27
CA LEU A 6 -11.88 -9.38 6.77
C LEU A 6 -12.51 -8.34 7.71
N LEU A 7 -11.70 -7.40 8.19
CA LEU A 7 -12.18 -6.32 9.05
C LEU A 7 -12.43 -5.05 8.24
N ASN A 8 -11.45 -4.61 7.45
CA ASN A 8 -11.57 -3.36 6.71
C ASN A 8 -10.62 -3.30 5.50
N HIS A 9 -10.96 -2.43 4.56
CA HIS A 9 -10.09 -1.99 3.49
C HIS A 9 -9.62 -0.57 3.74
N GLY A 10 -8.32 -0.34 3.56
CA GLY A 10 -7.70 0.94 3.86
C GLY A 10 -6.67 1.33 2.82
N ARG A 11 -6.24 2.59 2.91
CA ARG A 11 -5.11 3.12 2.13
C ARG A 11 -4.04 3.61 3.07
N SER A 12 -2.83 3.10 2.89
CA SER A 12 -1.67 3.47 3.70
C SER A 12 -1.33 4.97 3.56
N LYS A 13 -0.42 5.42 4.42
CA LYS A 13 0.06 6.80 4.44
C LYS A 13 0.60 7.19 3.07
N LYS A 14 0.37 8.44 2.69
CA LYS A 14 0.79 8.97 1.39
C LYS A 14 2.31 9.01 1.30
N ILE A 15 2.86 8.35 0.29
CA ILE A 15 4.28 8.38 -0.05
C ILE A 15 4.45 9.33 -1.25
N ARG A 16 5.40 10.26 -1.15
CA ARG A 16 5.73 11.19 -2.24
C ARG A 16 6.85 10.59 -3.08
N VAL A 17 6.59 10.30 -4.34
CA VAL A 17 7.57 9.77 -5.30
C VAL A 17 7.97 10.88 -6.27
N GLY A 18 9.22 11.32 -6.20
CA GLY A 18 9.81 12.28 -7.12
C GLY A 18 10.69 11.58 -8.16
N LYS A 19 10.45 11.83 -9.45
CA LYS A 19 11.33 11.44 -10.55
C LYS A 19 11.98 12.68 -11.12
N PHE A 20 13.31 12.67 -11.21
CA PHE A 20 14.10 13.74 -11.78
C PHE A 20 15.11 13.19 -12.77
N ARG A 21 15.35 13.92 -13.86
CA ARG A 21 16.46 13.69 -14.77
C ARG A 21 17.20 15.01 -14.99
N ALA A 22 18.51 15.00 -14.81
CA ALA A 22 19.34 16.20 -14.97
C ALA A 22 19.29 16.74 -16.40
N LYS A 23 19.32 18.07 -16.54
CA LYS A 23 19.40 18.82 -17.81
C LYS A 23 18.33 18.51 -18.87
N SER A 24 17.31 17.72 -18.55
CA SER A 24 16.22 17.36 -19.47
C SER A 24 14.90 18.06 -19.18
N ARG A 25 14.89 19.04 -18.25
CA ARG A 25 13.68 19.68 -17.70
C ARG A 25 12.63 18.70 -17.14
N TYR A 26 12.95 17.40 -17.02
CA TYR A 26 12.05 16.37 -16.53
C TYR A 26 12.07 16.30 -15.01
N ARG A 27 10.96 16.73 -14.41
CA ARG A 27 10.63 16.59 -12.99
C ARG A 27 9.17 16.18 -12.89
N LYS A 28 8.89 15.03 -12.27
CA LYS A 28 7.52 14.56 -12.01
C LYS A 28 7.39 14.14 -10.55
N VAL A 29 6.32 14.56 -9.90
CA VAL A 29 6.01 14.19 -8.52
C VAL A 29 4.67 13.49 -8.53
N PHE A 30 4.63 12.28 -7.99
CA PHE A 30 3.41 11.49 -7.83
C PHE A 30 3.21 11.15 -6.35
N GLY A 31 1.95 11.06 -5.94
CA GLY A 31 1.60 10.49 -4.65
C GLY A 31 1.19 9.05 -4.83
N HIS A 32 1.77 8.13 -4.05
CA HIS A 32 1.25 6.77 -3.93
C HIS A 32 0.60 6.56 -2.57
N ARG A 33 -0.55 5.89 -2.57
CA ARG A 33 -1.20 5.39 -1.36
C ARG A 33 -1.50 3.92 -1.57
N GLN A 34 -0.72 3.07 -0.92
CA GLN A 34 -0.84 1.62 -1.06
C GLN A 34 -2.18 1.15 -0.49
N PRO A 35 -3.01 0.41 -1.26
CA PRO A 35 -4.20 -0.24 -0.72
C PRO A 35 -3.78 -1.42 0.17
N GLN A 36 -4.45 -1.59 1.29
CA GLN A 36 -4.20 -2.67 2.24
C GLN A 36 -5.52 -3.14 2.85
N SER A 37 -5.58 -4.40 3.23
CA SER A 37 -6.72 -4.99 3.93
C SER A 37 -6.27 -5.43 5.31
N THR A 38 -7.02 -5.03 6.33
CA THR A 38 -6.80 -5.51 7.69
C THR A 38 -7.65 -6.76 7.90
N VAL A 39 -6.99 -7.84 8.31
CA VAL A 39 -7.62 -9.15 8.52
C VAL A 39 -7.35 -9.63 9.95
N GLU A 40 -8.33 -10.30 10.53
CA GLU A 40 -8.24 -10.96 11.83
C GLU A 40 -8.06 -12.46 11.61
N VAL A 41 -7.14 -13.07 12.35
CA VAL A 41 -6.91 -14.52 12.30
C VAL A 41 -7.83 -15.20 13.29
N VAL A 42 -8.77 -16.02 12.80
CA VAL A 42 -9.79 -16.67 13.64
C VAL A 42 -9.34 -18.05 14.09
N LYS A 43 -8.79 -18.84 13.17
CA LYS A 43 -8.38 -20.22 13.47
C LYS A 43 -7.22 -20.65 12.59
N ILE A 44 -6.30 -21.37 13.19
CA ILE A 44 -5.23 -22.07 12.49
C ILE A 44 -5.53 -23.56 12.64
N ASN A 45 -5.95 -24.21 11.56
CA ASN A 45 -6.02 -25.68 11.54
C ASN A 45 -4.65 -26.18 11.10
N GLY A 46 -3.93 -26.80 12.04
CA GLY A 46 -2.76 -27.64 11.80
C GLY A 46 -3.15 -28.97 11.18
#